data_AF-A0A0A8X6L4-F1
#
_entry.id   AF-A0A0A8X6L4-F1
#
_cell.length_a   1.000
_cell.length_b   1.000
_cell.length_c   1.000
_cell.angle_alpha   90.00
_cell.angle_beta   90.00
_cell.angle_gamma   90.00
#
_symmetry.space_group_name_H-M   'P 1'
#
loop_
_entity.id
_entity.type
_entity.pdbx_description
1 polymer ?
#
loop_
_entity_poly.entity_id
_entity_poly.type
_entity_poly.pdbx_seq_one_letter_code
_entity_poly.pdbx_strand_id
1 'polypeptide(L)'
;MKNKVLRHKLLIVSIFIGWIGVTINPLFDSVTVTSDYDLTNHRLGLPLPVIEQHTSLTPLEDAYPFELGFVSPLEHPTTLIAGNYLILVVTAVFAVYLILFGIVSLYKRIR
;
A
#
# COMPACT_ATOMS: atom_id res chain seq x y z
N MET A 1 4.83 7.88 34.74
CA MET A 1 4.75 6.50 34.18
C MET A 1 3.61 6.31 33.17
N LYS A 2 2.36 6.68 33.48
CA LYS A 2 1.18 6.47 32.60
C LYS A 2 1.33 7.02 31.16
N ASN A 3 1.93 8.21 31.00
CA ASN A 3 2.15 8.80 29.66
C ASN A 3 3.15 8.03 28.79
N LYS A 4 4.15 7.36 29.39
CA LYS A 4 5.08 6.52 28.62
C LYS A 4 4.38 5.28 28.09
N VAL A 5 3.56 4.61 28.92
CA VAL A 5 2.78 3.42 28.52
C VAL A 5 1.81 3.76 27.39
N LEU A 6 1.13 4.91 27.46
CA LEU A 6 0.22 5.36 26.41
C LEU A 6 0.95 5.58 25.07
N ARG A 7 2.13 6.22 25.08
CA ARG A 7 2.93 6.44 23.86
C ARG A 7 3.37 5.13 23.20
N HIS A 8 3.80 4.15 24.00
CA HIS A 8 4.19 2.84 23.47
C HIS A 8 2.99 2.11 22.85
N LYS A 9 1.82 2.16 23.49
CA LYS A 9 0.59 1.57 22.92
C LYS A 9 0.22 2.22 21.58
N LEU A 10 0.28 3.56 21.50
CA LEU A 10 0.01 4.28 20.27
C LEU A 10 1.00 3.91 19.16
N LEU A 11 2.28 3.80 19.48
CA LEU A 11 3.31 3.38 18.52
C LEU A 11 3.03 1.98 17.97
N ILE A 12 2.76 1.00 18.85
CA ILE A 12 2.47 -0.38 18.45
C ILE A 12 1.24 -0.42 17.52
N VAL A 13 0.16 0.26 17.90
CA VAL A 13 -1.05 0.34 17.06
C VAL A 13 -0.75 0.97 15.71
N SER A 14 0.06 2.02 15.67
CA SER A 14 0.45 2.69 14.43
C SER A 14 1.30 1.79 13.53
N ILE A 15 2.20 0.98 14.12
CA ILE A 15 2.99 -0.02 13.39
C ILE A 15 2.06 -1.02 12.70
N PHE A 16 1.11 -1.60 13.43
CA PHE A 16 0.16 -2.57 12.88
C PHE A 16 -0.71 -1.98 11.77
N ILE A 17 -1.31 -0.81 12.01
CA ILE A 17 -2.18 -0.16 11.02
C ILE A 17 -1.39 0.23 9.76
N GLY A 18 -0.22 0.86 9.92
CA GLY A 18 0.60 1.28 8.79
C GLY A 18 1.10 0.10 7.97
N TRP A 19 1.57 -0.96 8.63
CA TRP A 19 2.05 -2.17 7.96
C TRP A 19 0.94 -2.91 7.20
N ILE A 20 -0.21 -3.13 7.84
CA ILE A 20 -1.36 -3.78 7.18
C ILE A 20 -1.85 -2.92 6.02
N GLY A 21 -2.04 -1.62 6.25
CA GLY A 21 -2.53 -0.68 5.23
C GLY A 21 -1.68 -0.68 3.97
N VAL A 22 -0.35 -0.62 4.11
CA VAL A 22 0.56 -0.66 2.94
C VAL A 22 0.57 -2.03 2.26
N THR A 23 0.44 -3.11 3.03
CA THR A 23 0.47 -4.48 2.48
C THR A 23 -0.78 -4.81 1.66
N ILE A 24 -1.95 -4.36 2.10
CA ILE A 24 -3.22 -4.62 1.38
C ILE A 24 -3.47 -3.63 0.24
N ASN A 25 -2.78 -2.50 0.22
CA ASN A 25 -3.03 -1.40 -0.70
C ASN A 25 -2.96 -1.77 -2.19
N PRO A 26 -2.02 -2.60 -2.68
CA PRO A 26 -2.01 -3.02 -4.08
C PRO A 26 -3.27 -3.78 -4.52
N LEU A 27 -4.05 -4.35 -3.58
CA LEU A 27 -5.30 -5.05 -3.89
C LEU A 27 -6.43 -4.09 -4.33
N PHE A 28 -6.27 -2.79 -4.06
CA PHE A 28 -7.25 -1.75 -4.39
C PHE A 28 -6.77 -0.82 -5.50
N ASP A 29 -5.62 -1.10 -6.09
CA ASP A 29 -5.04 -0.30 -7.16
C ASP A 29 -5.30 -0.94 -8.53
N SER A 30 -5.42 -0.10 -9.56
CA SER A 30 -5.49 -0.50 -10.95
C SER A 30 -4.61 0.39 -11.80
N VAL A 31 -4.02 -0.18 -12.84
CA VAL A 31 -3.20 0.56 -13.81
C VAL A 31 -3.81 0.45 -15.19
N THR A 32 -3.82 1.55 -15.92
CA THR A 32 -4.25 1.58 -17.32
C THR A 32 -3.15 0.98 -18.19
N VAL A 33 -3.45 -0.15 -18.81
CA VAL A 33 -2.56 -0.82 -19.75
C VAL A 33 -2.79 -0.23 -21.13
N THR A 34 -1.75 0.35 -21.73
CA THR A 34 -1.83 1.00 -23.05
C THR A 34 -1.07 0.25 -24.14
N SER A 35 -0.24 -0.72 -23.75
CA SER A 35 0.61 -1.50 -24.64
C SER A 35 0.85 -2.91 -24.10
N ASP A 36 1.31 -3.84 -24.96
CA ASP A 36 1.74 -5.18 -24.56
C ASP A 36 2.89 -5.16 -23.54
N TYR A 37 3.73 -4.12 -23.59
CA TYR A 37 4.82 -3.93 -22.64
C TYR A 37 4.27 -3.68 -21.23
N ASP A 38 3.27 -2.80 -21.12
CA ASP A 38 2.61 -2.49 -19.84
C ASP A 38 1.86 -3.71 -19.30
N LEU A 39 1.34 -4.58 -20.18
CA LEU A 39 0.66 -5.81 -19.81
C LEU A 39 1.64 -6.82 -19.18
N THR A 40 2.83 -6.91 -19.77
CA THR A 40 3.84 -7.88 -19.33
C THR A 40 4.47 -7.50 -17.99
N ASN A 41 4.56 -6.21 -17.67
CA ASN A 41 5.17 -5.73 -16.43
C ASN A 41 4.34 -4.59 -15.85
N HIS A 42 3.27 -4.93 -15.13
CA HIS A 42 2.42 -3.92 -14.53
C HIS A 42 2.72 -3.75 -13.04
N ARG A 43 2.71 -2.51 -12.58
CA ARG A 43 3.09 -2.13 -11.21
C ARG A 43 1.87 -1.63 -10.47
N LEU A 44 1.71 -2.11 -9.24
CA LEU A 44 0.56 -1.78 -8.40
C LEU A 44 1.00 -1.28 -7.04
N GLY A 45 0.25 -0.31 -6.51
CA GLY A 45 0.43 0.29 -5.21
C GLY A 45 0.33 1.82 -5.26
N LEU A 46 -0.38 2.37 -4.28
CA LEU A 46 -0.54 3.80 -4.07
C LEU A 46 0.22 4.29 -2.82
N PRO A 47 0.72 5.54 -2.78
CA PRO A 47 0.95 6.45 -3.90
C PRO A 47 2.18 6.07 -4.76
N LEU A 48 2.91 5.02 -4.38
CA LEU A 48 4.06 4.50 -5.11
C LEU A 48 3.88 2.99 -5.30
N PRO A 49 4.33 2.43 -6.43
CA PRO A 49 4.16 1.02 -6.70
C PRO A 49 4.96 0.19 -5.71
N VAL A 50 4.32 -0.85 -5.18
CA VAL A 50 4.86 -1.72 -4.13
C VAL A 50 5.15 -3.11 -4.68
N ILE A 51 4.40 -3.53 -5.69
CA ILE A 51 4.57 -4.80 -6.36
C ILE A 51 4.67 -4.59 -7.87
N GLU A 52 5.34 -5.54 -8.52
CA GLU A 52 5.37 -5.69 -9.97
C GLU A 52 4.88 -7.09 -10.31
N GLN A 53 3.88 -7.20 -11.17
CA GLN A 53 3.32 -8.47 -11.61
C GLN A 53 3.66 -8.70 -13.08
N HIS A 54 4.05 -9.94 -13.39
CA HIS A 54 4.32 -10.35 -14.75
C HIS A 54 3.14 -11.13 -15.31
N THR A 55 2.45 -10.59 -16.31
CA THR A 55 1.34 -11.27 -16.96
C THR A 55 1.65 -11.66 -18.39
N SER A 56 1.11 -12.79 -18.81
CA SER A 56 1.20 -13.32 -20.17
C SER A 56 -0.19 -13.40 -20.82
N LEU A 57 -1.10 -12.51 -20.38
CA LEU A 57 -2.45 -12.44 -20.93
C LEU A 57 -2.36 -12.06 -22.41
N THR A 58 -3.13 -12.76 -23.24
CA THR A 58 -3.27 -12.38 -24.66
C THR A 58 -4.42 -11.37 -24.76
N PRO A 59 -4.16 -10.11 -25.15
CA PRO A 59 -5.21 -9.13 -25.33
C PRO A 59 -6.12 -9.54 -26.50
N LEU A 60 -7.40 -9.18 -26.43
CA LEU A 60 -8.30 -9.27 -27.59
C LEU A 60 -7.89 -8.20 -28.60
N GLU A 61 -8.17 -8.43 -29.89
CA GLU A 61 -8.07 -7.38 -30.92
C GLU A 61 -8.95 -6.18 -30.46
N ASP A 62 -8.36 -4.98 -30.39
CA ASP A 62 -8.95 -3.73 -29.87
C ASP A 62 -9.18 -3.64 -28.33
N ALA A 63 -8.49 -4.44 -27.51
CA ALA A 63 -8.65 -4.39 -26.05
C ALA A 63 -8.03 -3.15 -25.36
N TYR A 64 -7.14 -2.41 -26.04
CA TYR A 64 -6.43 -1.28 -25.46
C TYR A 64 -7.17 0.06 -25.64
N PRO A 65 -7.17 0.96 -24.63
CA PRO A 65 -6.65 0.78 -23.28
C PRO A 65 -7.65 0.09 -22.34
N PHE A 66 -7.17 -0.65 -21.33
CA PHE A 66 -8.01 -1.23 -20.27
C PHE A 66 -7.35 -1.11 -18.91
N GLU A 67 -8.14 -1.22 -17.83
CA GLU A 67 -7.63 -1.24 -16.47
C GLU A 67 -7.32 -2.67 -16.03
N LEU A 68 -6.09 -2.88 -15.54
CA LEU A 68 -5.66 -4.12 -14.93
C LEU A 68 -5.36 -3.88 -13.45
N GLY A 69 -6.08 -4.58 -12.59
CA GLY A 69 -5.85 -4.57 -11.15
C GLY A 69 -4.91 -5.67 -10.69
N PHE A 70 -4.98 -5.97 -9.39
CA PHE A 70 -4.29 -7.11 -8.81
C PHE A 70 -4.80 -8.45 -9.35
N VAL A 71 -3.89 -9.25 -9.90
CA VAL A 71 -4.18 -10.61 -10.37
C VAL A 71 -3.54 -11.66 -9.47
N SER A 72 -3.98 -12.92 -9.56
CA SER A 72 -3.49 -14.00 -8.70
C SER A 72 -1.97 -14.19 -8.83
N PRO A 73 -1.19 -14.08 -7.73
CA PRO A 73 0.27 -14.30 -7.77
C PRO A 73 0.69 -15.73 -8.12
N LEU A 74 -0.24 -16.70 -8.00
CA LEU A 74 -0.01 -18.10 -8.37
C LEU A 74 0.07 -18.28 -9.89
N GLU A 75 -0.65 -17.45 -10.63
CA GLU A 75 -0.72 -17.49 -12.10
C GLU A 75 0.21 -16.44 -12.72
N HIS A 76 0.45 -15.34 -12.00
CA HIS A 76 1.23 -14.20 -12.45
C HIS A 76 2.35 -13.89 -11.46
N PRO A 77 3.62 -14.25 -11.78
CA PRO A 77 4.75 -14.01 -10.91
C PRO A 77 4.77 -12.58 -10.39
N THR A 78 4.78 -12.43 -9.06
CA THR A 78 4.69 -11.13 -8.39
C THR A 78 5.95 -10.88 -7.60
N THR A 79 6.59 -9.74 -7.82
CA THR A 79 7.80 -9.31 -7.11
C THR A 79 7.51 -8.10 -6.24
N LEU A 80 8.15 -8.04 -5.07
CA LEU A 80 8.03 -6.91 -4.16
C LEU A 80 9.09 -5.87 -4.48
N ILE A 81 8.66 -4.63 -4.71
CA ILE A 81 9.54 -3.46 -4.82
C ILE A 81 9.91 -3.01 -3.40
N ALA A 82 10.86 -3.74 -2.79
CA ALA A 82 11.18 -3.63 -1.36
C ALA A 82 11.52 -2.20 -0.89
N GLY A 83 12.18 -1.41 -1.73
CA GLY A 83 12.50 -0.01 -1.43
C GLY A 83 11.25 0.84 -1.22
N ASN A 84 10.32 0.79 -2.18
CA ASN A 84 9.05 1.52 -2.10
C ASN A 84 8.20 1.01 -0.93
N TYR A 85 8.15 -0.31 -0.72
CA TYR A 85 7.44 -0.92 0.39
C TYR A 85 7.92 -0.38 1.74
N LEU A 86 9.23 -0.40 1.99
CA LEU A 86 9.80 0.06 3.26
C LEU A 86 9.56 1.55 3.50
N ILE A 87 9.72 2.38 2.47
CA ILE A 87 9.45 3.82 2.55
C ILE A 87 7.97 4.03 2.91
N LEU A 88 7.05 3.37 2.21
CA LEU A 88 5.62 3.51 2.47
C LEU A 88 5.23 3.02 3.86
N VAL A 89 5.75 1.89 4.33
CA VAL A 89 5.48 1.39 5.69
C VAL A 89 5.93 2.41 6.72
N VAL A 90 7.17 2.92 6.63
CA VAL A 90 7.69 3.91 7.59
C VAL A 90 6.86 5.19 7.56
N THR A 91 6.56 5.72 6.37
CA THR A 91 5.76 6.93 6.20
C THR A 91 4.33 6.75 6.72
N ALA A 92 3.68 5.61 6.42
CA ALA A 92 2.33 5.30 6.89
C ALA A 92 2.28 5.16 8.41
N VAL A 93 3.23 4.44 9.01
CA VAL A 93 3.33 4.30 10.47
C VAL A 93 3.51 5.67 11.13
N PHE A 94 4.38 6.51 10.59
CA PHE A 94 4.60 7.86 11.10
C PHE A 94 3.34 8.73 10.99
N ALA A 95 2.67 8.72 9.83
CA ALA A 95 1.44 9.49 9.62
C ALA A 95 0.32 9.04 10.56
N VAL A 96 0.07 7.73 10.68
CA VAL A 96 -0.93 7.17 11.59
C VAL A 96 -0.60 7.54 13.04
N TYR A 97 0.66 7.45 13.44
CA TYR A 97 1.09 7.83 14.78
C TYR A 97 0.79 9.31 15.08
N LEU A 98 1.10 10.22 14.16
CA LEU A 98 0.80 11.64 14.32
C LEU A 98 -0.70 11.90 14.42
N ILE A 99 -1.51 11.24 13.59
CA ILE A 99 -2.98 11.36 13.63
C ILE A 99 -3.51 10.90 15.00
N LEU A 100 -3.16 9.69 15.43
CA LEU A 100 -3.63 9.15 16.70
C LEU A 100 -3.14 9.98 17.90
N PHE A 101 -1.88 10.43 17.86
CA PHE A 101 -1.33 11.31 18.87
C PHE A 101 -2.08 12.66 18.92
N GLY A 102 -2.41 13.23 17.76
CA GLY A 102 -3.21 14.45 17.63
C GLY A 102 -4.61 14.29 18.23
N ILE A 103 -5.31 13.21 17.88
CA ILE A 103 -6.64 12.88 18.42
C ILE A 103 -6.59 12.77 19.94
N VAL A 104 -5.64 12.01 20.48
CA VAL A 104 -5.49 11.82 21.93
C VAL A 104 -5.15 13.15 22.63
N SER A 105 -4.30 13.99 22.02
CA SER A 105 -3.92 15.28 22.60
C SER A 105 -5.08 16.28 22.59
N LEU A 106 -5.88 16.30 21.52
CA LEU A 106 -7.08 17.14 21.43
C LEU A 106 -8.14 16.70 22.45
N TYR A 107 -8.38 15.40 22.57
CA TYR A 107 -9.32 14.85 23.55
C TYR A 107 -8.95 15.23 24.99
N LYS A 108 -7.66 15.21 25.33
CA LYS A 108 -7.14 15.65 26.64
C LYS A 108 -7.23 17.17 26.87
N ARG A 109 -7.37 17.97 25.83
CA ARG A 109 -7.49 19.43 25.94
C ARG A 109 -8.94 19.86 26.17
N ILE A 110 -9.89 19.11 25.61
CA ILE A 110 -11.33 19.39 25.72
C ILE A 110 -11.90 18.94 27.07
N ARG A 111 -11.31 17.91 27.68
CA ARG A 111 -11.71 17.36 28.97
C ARG A 111 -10.79 17.82 30.09
#